data_AF-A0AAV1S3S6-F1
#
_entry.id   AF-A0AAV1S3S6-F1
#
_cell.length_a   1.000
_cell.length_b   1.000
_cell.length_c   1.000
_cell.angle_alpha   90.00
_cell.angle_beta   90.00
_cell.angle_gamma   90.00
#
_symmetry.space_group_name_H-M   'P 1'
#
loop_
_entity.id
_entity.type
_entity.pdbx_description
1 polymer ?
#
loop_
_entity_poly.entity_id
_entity_poly.type
_entity_poly.pdbx_seq_one_letter_code
_entity_poly.pdbx_strand_id
1 'polypeptide(L)'
;MDWKSTEQASMDLHAPHHPSSSSSSSIPATANTVWADASPLLEAACKELRDGELIHGENFNLYAAMSALEIMDPKMDSGIINRYASVDEAIEDGVAPVPISFDKTTDVQCMIDVMDHLLACEATWHKGHSLAQTVFSCAYLLRPERTSSHAILHSYCKVIRATCKAVITVVSDARTHEEEDLFTMAYGLPLSGDGDEKCLSLLNAVEENISRQLRACKAPSSKRKPLEGIYLRTFSISPEALYITAEKDWMK
;
A
#
# COMPACT_ATOMS: atom_id res chain seq x y z
N MET A 1 -3.87 29.06 34.87
CA MET A 1 -3.46 28.44 33.60
C MET A 1 -4.71 27.85 33.01
N ASP A 2 -5.23 28.53 32.00
CA ASP A 2 -6.63 28.47 31.59
C ASP A 2 -6.78 27.53 30.39
N TRP A 3 -6.94 26.23 30.68
CA TRP A 3 -7.01 25.14 29.70
C TRP A 3 -8.07 25.38 28.61
N LYS A 4 -9.18 26.05 28.95
CA LYS A 4 -10.28 26.35 28.03
C LYS A 4 -9.91 27.32 26.90
N SER A 5 -8.96 28.23 27.13
CA SER A 5 -8.56 29.20 26.10
C SER A 5 -7.66 28.59 25.03
N THR A 6 -6.94 27.51 25.37
CA THR A 6 -5.97 26.86 24.47
C THR A 6 -6.66 25.93 23.47
N GLU A 7 -7.73 25.23 23.87
CA GLU A 7 -8.56 24.42 22.96
C GLU A 7 -9.34 25.29 21.97
N GLN A 8 -9.92 26.40 22.43
CA GLN A 8 -10.69 27.31 21.58
C GLN A 8 -9.82 27.93 20.47
N ALA A 9 -8.58 28.30 20.78
CA ALA A 9 -7.64 28.86 19.82
C ALA A 9 -7.12 27.82 18.81
N SER A 10 -7.05 26.54 19.19
CA SER A 10 -6.65 25.45 18.30
C SER A 10 -7.76 25.06 17.32
N MET A 11 -9.03 25.20 17.72
CA MET A 11 -10.20 24.92 16.88
C MET A 11 -10.38 25.96 15.76
N ASP A 12 -10.07 27.24 16.01
CA ASP A 12 -10.30 28.32 15.03
C ASP A 12 -9.27 28.36 13.89
N LEU A 13 -8.07 27.78 14.07
CA LEU A 13 -7.00 27.80 13.08
C LEU A 13 -7.16 26.78 11.94
N HIS A 14 -8.05 25.80 12.08
CA HIS A 14 -8.27 24.72 11.10
C HIS A 14 -9.72 24.60 10.62
N ALA A 15 -10.56 25.61 10.87
CA ALA A 15 -11.91 25.64 10.33
C ALA A 15 -11.87 25.66 8.79
N PRO A 16 -12.38 24.62 8.09
CA PRO A 16 -12.49 24.66 6.65
C PRO A 16 -13.46 25.76 6.24
N HIS A 17 -13.10 26.51 5.20
CA HIS A 17 -13.99 27.50 4.57
C HIS A 17 -15.30 26.81 4.17
N HIS A 18 -16.40 27.13 4.86
CA HIS A 18 -17.75 26.69 4.51
C HIS A 18 -18.12 27.21 3.10
N PRO A 19 -18.33 26.35 2.10
CA PRO A 19 -19.07 26.73 0.91
C PRO A 19 -20.55 26.76 1.29
N SER A 20 -21.13 27.96 1.25
CA SER A 20 -22.56 28.16 1.37
C SER A 20 -23.27 27.62 0.12
N SER A 21 -23.71 26.36 0.15
CA SER A 21 -24.92 25.88 -0.53
C SER A 21 -25.04 24.38 -0.31
N SER A 22 -26.07 23.99 0.44
CA SER A 22 -26.53 22.63 0.63
C SER A 22 -26.86 21.94 -0.69
N SER A 23 -25.92 21.17 -1.23
CA SER A 23 -26.26 20.04 -2.10
C SER A 23 -26.13 18.78 -1.26
N SER A 24 -27.22 18.38 -0.59
CA SER A 24 -27.28 17.08 0.07
C SER A 24 -27.08 16.00 -1.00
N SER A 25 -25.93 15.34 -0.98
CA SER A 25 -25.74 14.09 -1.70
C SER A 25 -26.59 13.03 -1.00
N SER A 26 -27.87 12.97 -1.33
CA SER A 26 -28.83 12.04 -0.73
C SER A 26 -28.46 10.63 -1.16
N ILE A 27 -28.14 9.75 -0.20
CA ILE A 27 -27.99 8.31 -0.44
C ILE A 27 -29.31 7.84 -1.08
N PRO A 28 -29.28 7.19 -2.25
CA PRO A 28 -30.51 6.84 -2.95
C PRO A 28 -31.35 5.88 -2.11
N ALA A 29 -32.56 6.32 -1.76
CA ALA A 29 -33.59 5.48 -1.18
C ALA A 29 -33.95 4.37 -2.19
N THR A 30 -33.97 3.11 -1.75
CA THR A 30 -34.50 2.02 -2.58
C THR A 30 -36.03 2.03 -2.50
N ALA A 31 -36.72 1.28 -3.36
CA ALA A 31 -38.19 1.21 -3.37
C ALA A 31 -38.82 0.86 -2.01
N ASN A 32 -38.05 0.26 -1.09
CA ASN A 32 -38.49 -0.17 0.24
C ASN A 32 -37.72 0.48 1.40
N THR A 33 -36.88 1.50 1.17
CA THR A 33 -36.14 2.17 2.26
C THR A 33 -36.35 3.67 2.24
N VAL A 34 -36.70 4.24 3.39
CA VAL A 34 -36.87 5.69 3.58
C VAL A 34 -35.83 6.17 4.59
N TRP A 35 -35.05 7.18 4.22
CA TRP A 35 -34.13 7.86 5.14
C TRP A 35 -34.89 8.93 5.92
N ALA A 36 -34.70 8.95 7.24
CA ALA A 36 -35.23 9.99 8.12
C ALA A 36 -34.07 10.63 8.89
N ASP A 37 -34.13 11.95 9.07
CA ASP A 37 -33.14 12.68 9.84
C ASP A 37 -33.34 12.44 11.35
N ALA A 38 -32.35 11.80 11.97
CA ALA A 38 -32.34 11.51 13.40
C ALA A 38 -31.59 12.57 14.22
N SER A 39 -30.99 13.60 13.59
CA SER A 39 -30.18 14.61 14.28
C SER A 39 -30.94 15.31 15.42
N PRO A 40 -32.22 15.73 15.27
CA PRO A 40 -32.95 16.37 16.36
C PRO A 40 -33.17 15.46 17.58
N LEU A 41 -33.35 14.15 17.34
CA LEU A 41 -33.51 13.17 18.40
C LEU A 41 -32.20 12.99 19.19
N LEU A 42 -31.09 12.87 18.48
CA LEU A 42 -29.76 12.72 19.09
C LEU A 42 -29.38 13.97 19.89
N GLU A 43 -29.63 15.17 19.35
CA GLU A 43 -29.33 16.43 20.05
C GLU A 43 -30.15 16.59 21.34
N ALA A 44 -31.43 16.20 21.32
CA ALA A 44 -32.26 16.21 22.53
C ALA A 44 -31.73 15.24 23.59
N ALA A 45 -31.37 14.01 23.20
CA ALA A 45 -30.81 13.02 24.13
C ALA A 45 -29.47 13.49 24.73
N CYS A 46 -28.59 14.09 23.93
CA CYS A 46 -27.31 14.64 24.40
C CYS A 46 -27.49 15.79 25.40
N LYS A 47 -28.57 16.58 25.32
CA LYS A 47 -28.84 17.67 26.28
C LYS A 47 -29.27 17.17 27.65
N GLU A 48 -29.81 15.96 27.74
CA GLU A 48 -30.26 15.36 29.01
C GLU A 48 -29.15 14.57 29.73
N LEU A 49 -28.10 14.19 29.00
CA LEU A 49 -26.94 13.48 29.55
C LEU A 49 -26.10 14.39 30.48
N ARG A 50 -25.73 13.85 31.64
CA ARG A 50 -24.82 14.50 32.59
C ARG A 50 -23.37 14.06 32.37
N ASP A 51 -22.43 14.84 32.89
CA ASP A 51 -21.01 14.50 32.86
C ASP A 51 -20.77 13.10 33.46
N GLY A 52 -20.09 12.24 32.69
CA GLY A 52 -19.79 10.86 33.07
C GLY A 52 -20.88 9.84 32.74
N GLU A 53 -22.01 10.25 32.16
CA GLU A 53 -23.02 9.34 31.64
C GLU A 53 -22.73 8.96 30.17
N LEU A 54 -23.03 7.71 29.80
CA LEU A 54 -22.83 7.18 28.46
C LEU A 54 -24.02 6.30 28.09
N ILE A 55 -24.64 6.58 26.94
CA ILE A 55 -25.66 5.70 26.36
C ILE A 55 -24.95 4.70 25.46
N HIS A 56 -25.13 3.42 25.74
CA HIS A 56 -24.52 2.35 24.95
C HIS A 56 -25.42 1.11 24.93
N GLY A 57 -25.22 0.22 23.95
CA GLY A 57 -25.89 -1.07 23.91
C GLY A 57 -25.39 -2.02 25.01
N GLU A 58 -26.16 -3.05 25.33
CA GLU A 58 -25.85 -4.02 26.40
C GLU A 58 -24.49 -4.73 26.19
N ASN A 59 -24.04 -4.86 24.94
CA ASN A 59 -22.79 -5.52 24.57
C ASN A 59 -21.60 -4.57 24.39
N PHE A 60 -21.75 -3.28 24.74
CA PHE A 60 -20.67 -2.31 24.60
C PHE A 60 -19.61 -2.51 25.69
N ASN A 61 -18.34 -2.40 25.30
CA ASN A 61 -17.20 -2.54 26.20
C ASN A 61 -16.23 -1.37 25.97
N LEU A 62 -15.94 -0.61 27.02
CA LEU A 62 -14.97 0.50 26.97
C LEU A 62 -13.58 0.04 26.53
N TYR A 63 -13.16 -1.17 26.90
CA TYR A 63 -11.88 -1.72 26.45
C TYR A 63 -11.86 -1.93 24.92
N ALA A 64 -12.97 -2.36 24.33
CA ALA A 64 -13.08 -2.47 22.87
C ALA A 64 -13.16 -1.08 22.20
N ALA A 65 -13.72 -0.08 22.88
CA ALA A 65 -13.74 1.29 22.38
C ALA A 65 -12.33 1.92 22.32
N MET A 66 -11.37 1.45 23.12
CA MET A 66 -9.99 1.94 23.06
C MET A 66 -9.27 1.66 21.73
N SER A 67 -9.75 0.69 20.95
CA SER A 67 -9.24 0.38 19.60
C SER A 67 -10.10 0.97 18.48
N ALA A 68 -11.12 1.77 18.79
CA ALA A 68 -11.96 2.40 17.78
C ALA A 68 -11.17 3.47 17.03
N LEU A 69 -11.38 3.53 15.70
CA LEU A 69 -10.82 4.62 14.88
C LEU A 69 -11.62 5.90 15.13
N GLU A 70 -10.90 7.01 15.32
CA GLU A 70 -11.48 8.34 15.44
C GLU A 70 -11.44 9.02 14.07
N ILE A 71 -12.62 9.34 13.53
CA ILE A 71 -12.76 10.04 12.24
C ILE A 71 -12.31 11.50 12.42
N MET A 72 -11.65 12.06 11.40
CA MET A 72 -11.04 13.40 11.41
C MET A 72 -9.86 13.57 12.38
N ASP A 73 -9.30 12.50 12.95
CA ASP A 73 -8.01 12.57 13.63
C ASP A 73 -6.86 12.33 12.62
N PRO A 74 -5.84 13.21 12.53
CA PRO A 74 -4.72 13.06 11.59
C PRO A 74 -3.92 11.76 11.69
N LYS A 75 -3.93 11.11 12.86
CA LYS A 75 -3.24 9.85 13.10
C LYS A 75 -4.23 8.69 12.89
N MET A 76 -5.40 8.71 13.50
CA MET A 76 -6.31 7.57 13.48
C MET A 76 -7.15 7.46 12.20
N ASP A 77 -7.46 8.58 11.55
CA ASP A 77 -8.22 8.61 10.32
C ASP A 77 -7.30 8.72 9.11
N SER A 78 -7.10 7.61 8.42
CA SER A 78 -6.45 7.65 7.11
C SER A 78 -7.15 8.66 6.19
N GLY A 79 -8.49 8.66 6.09
CA GLY A 79 -9.27 9.44 5.14
C GLY A 79 -9.15 10.98 5.24
N ILE A 80 -8.54 11.51 6.30
CA ILE A 80 -8.35 12.96 6.51
C ILE A 80 -7.27 13.56 5.59
N ILE A 81 -6.26 12.78 5.20
CA ILE A 81 -5.18 13.27 4.34
C ILE A 81 -5.68 13.24 2.90
N ASN A 82 -5.77 14.41 2.28
CA ASN A 82 -6.48 14.66 1.02
C ASN A 82 -5.78 14.13 -0.25
N ARG A 83 -5.02 13.03 -0.16
CA ARG A 83 -4.20 12.50 -1.26
C ARG A 83 -4.23 10.97 -1.34
N TYR A 84 -5.42 10.40 -1.23
CA TYR A 84 -5.64 9.02 -1.63
C TYR A 84 -5.65 8.94 -3.14
N ALA A 85 -4.53 8.47 -3.71
CA ALA A 85 -4.56 7.92 -5.05
C ALA A 85 -4.96 6.44 -4.90
N SER A 86 -6.04 6.04 -5.56
CA SER A 86 -6.31 4.63 -5.81
C SER A 86 -5.11 4.01 -6.53
N VAL A 87 -4.99 2.67 -6.47
CA VAL A 87 -3.93 1.97 -7.21
C VAL A 87 -3.97 2.33 -8.70
N ASP A 88 -5.17 2.49 -9.26
CA ASP A 88 -5.36 2.86 -10.66
C ASP A 88 -4.91 4.30 -10.94
N GLU A 89 -5.28 5.27 -10.10
CA GLU A 89 -4.82 6.67 -10.21
C GLU A 89 -3.30 6.78 -10.06
N ALA A 90 -2.70 6.09 -9.08
CA ALA A 90 -1.24 6.06 -8.91
C ALA A 90 -0.54 5.49 -10.15
N ILE A 91 -1.13 4.47 -10.77
CA ILE A 91 -0.63 3.90 -12.03
C ILE A 91 -0.74 4.91 -13.18
N GLU A 92 -1.86 5.63 -13.29
CA GLU A 92 -2.06 6.69 -14.27
C GLU A 92 -1.06 7.83 -14.10
N ASP A 93 -0.71 8.16 -12.85
CA ASP A 93 0.32 9.12 -12.48
C ASP A 93 1.76 8.62 -12.71
N GLY A 94 1.92 7.37 -13.14
CA GLY A 94 3.21 6.81 -13.56
C GLY A 94 4.01 6.13 -12.46
N VAL A 95 3.40 5.74 -11.34
CA VAL A 95 4.06 4.99 -10.24
C VAL A 95 4.55 3.60 -10.70
N ALA A 96 3.90 3.00 -11.70
CA ALA A 96 4.27 1.70 -12.27
C ALA A 96 4.20 1.70 -13.82
N PRO A 97 5.14 2.36 -14.51
CA PRO A 97 5.11 2.52 -15.96
C PRO A 97 5.27 1.19 -16.71
N VAL A 98 4.60 1.07 -17.86
CA VAL A 98 4.75 -0.06 -18.80
C VAL A 98 4.73 0.49 -20.24
N PRO A 99 5.77 0.24 -21.09
CA PRO A 99 7.03 -0.44 -20.78
C PRO A 99 7.83 0.31 -19.72
N ILE A 100 8.58 -0.41 -18.88
CA ILE A 100 9.35 0.18 -17.77
C ILE A 100 10.36 1.20 -18.32
N SER A 101 10.96 0.92 -19.48
CA SER A 101 11.69 1.89 -20.28
C SER A 101 11.64 1.55 -21.79
N PHE A 102 11.76 2.58 -22.64
CA PHE A 102 11.88 2.39 -24.09
C PHE A 102 13.30 2.02 -24.54
N ASP A 103 14.32 2.34 -23.72
CA ASP A 103 15.70 1.91 -23.93
C ASP A 103 15.97 0.57 -23.24
N LYS A 104 16.53 -0.40 -23.98
CA LYS A 104 16.78 -1.78 -23.50
C LYS A 104 17.77 -1.84 -22.34
N THR A 105 18.78 -0.98 -22.33
CA THR A 105 19.77 -0.94 -21.23
C THR A 105 19.16 -0.37 -19.97
N THR A 106 18.41 0.72 -20.10
CA THR A 106 17.69 1.37 -19.00
C THR A 106 16.56 0.47 -18.46
N ASP A 107 15.89 -0.30 -19.31
CA ASP A 107 14.84 -1.26 -18.92
C ASP A 107 15.38 -2.34 -17.97
N VAL A 108 16.57 -2.87 -18.26
CA VAL A 108 17.24 -3.84 -17.37
C VAL A 108 17.59 -3.22 -16.03
N GLN A 109 18.10 -1.98 -16.01
CA GLN A 109 18.44 -1.30 -14.76
C GLN A 109 17.18 -1.08 -13.91
N CYS A 110 16.11 -0.55 -14.50
CA CYS A 110 14.86 -0.32 -13.78
C CYS A 110 14.25 -1.63 -13.27
N MET A 111 14.32 -2.73 -14.02
CA MET A 111 13.90 -4.04 -13.52
C MET A 111 14.70 -4.48 -12.30
N ILE A 112 16.03 -4.33 -12.34
CA ILE A 112 16.90 -4.66 -11.20
C ILE A 112 16.57 -3.78 -9.99
N ASP A 113 16.36 -2.48 -10.19
CA ASP A 113 16.02 -1.55 -9.12
C ASP A 113 14.70 -1.94 -8.43
N VAL A 114 13.67 -2.35 -9.20
CA VAL A 114 12.41 -2.85 -8.65
C VAL A 114 12.62 -4.17 -7.89
N MET A 115 13.45 -5.08 -8.39
CA MET A 115 13.76 -6.34 -7.72
C MET A 115 14.49 -6.13 -6.39
N ASP A 116 15.53 -5.31 -6.39
CA ASP A 116 16.31 -4.98 -5.20
C ASP A 116 15.43 -4.32 -4.13
N HIS A 117 14.55 -3.42 -4.56
CA HIS A 117 13.61 -2.77 -3.67
C HIS A 117 12.60 -3.74 -3.05
N LEU A 118 12.02 -4.64 -3.86
CA LEU A 118 11.11 -5.68 -3.37
C LEU A 118 11.79 -6.60 -2.35
N LEU A 119 13.05 -6.97 -2.58
CA LEU A 119 13.83 -7.77 -1.63
C LEU A 119 14.05 -7.02 -0.31
N ALA A 120 14.35 -5.72 -0.37
CA ALA A 120 14.48 -4.87 0.82
C ALA A 120 13.15 -4.74 1.58
N CYS A 121 12.02 -4.63 0.87
CA CYS A 121 10.68 -4.61 1.46
C CYS A 121 10.36 -5.94 2.16
N GLU A 122 10.67 -7.08 1.55
CA GLU A 122 10.49 -8.40 2.16
C GLU A 122 11.35 -8.55 3.43
N ALA A 123 12.61 -8.11 3.39
CA ALA A 123 13.47 -8.10 4.57
C ALA A 123 12.97 -7.16 5.68
N THR A 124 12.29 -6.07 5.32
CA THR A 124 11.69 -5.12 6.27
C THR A 124 10.44 -5.70 6.91
N TRP A 125 9.60 -6.39 6.14
CA TRP A 125 8.46 -7.14 6.66
C TRP A 125 8.88 -8.18 7.69
N HIS A 126 9.94 -8.94 7.41
CA HIS A 126 10.50 -9.91 8.36
C HIS A 126 11.04 -9.30 9.67
N LYS A 127 11.16 -7.97 9.78
CA LYS A 127 11.54 -7.27 11.01
C LYS A 127 10.34 -6.78 11.85
N GLY A 128 9.12 -7.14 11.46
CA GLY A 128 7.90 -6.81 12.21
C GLY A 128 7.07 -5.67 11.63
N HIS A 129 7.44 -5.11 10.48
CA HIS A 129 6.58 -4.15 9.78
C HIS A 129 5.41 -4.85 9.10
N SER A 130 4.34 -4.12 8.78
CA SER A 130 3.18 -4.72 8.11
C SER A 130 3.49 -5.08 6.65
N LEU A 131 2.86 -6.15 6.16
CA LEU A 131 2.98 -6.57 4.77
C LEU A 131 2.41 -5.53 3.79
N ALA A 132 1.35 -4.84 4.20
CA ALA A 132 0.69 -3.79 3.41
C ALA A 132 1.60 -2.58 3.14
N GLN A 133 2.34 -2.14 4.16
CA GLN A 133 3.23 -0.98 4.06
C GLN A 133 4.59 -1.30 3.43
N THR A 134 4.98 -2.58 3.38
CA THR A 134 6.29 -3.00 2.87
C THR A 134 6.18 -3.59 1.48
N VAL A 135 6.00 -4.90 1.35
CA VAL A 135 6.00 -5.63 0.07
C VAL A 135 4.88 -5.12 -0.85
N PHE A 136 3.68 -4.95 -0.32
CA PHE A 136 2.52 -4.51 -1.10
C PHE A 136 2.42 -2.99 -1.28
N SER A 137 3.44 -2.23 -0.87
CA SER A 137 3.62 -0.86 -1.36
C SER A 137 3.93 -0.81 -2.86
N CYS A 138 4.44 -1.91 -3.42
CA CYS A 138 4.77 -2.03 -4.83
C CYS A 138 3.51 -2.24 -5.70
N ALA A 139 3.18 -1.23 -6.52
CA ALA A 139 2.03 -1.27 -7.42
C ALA A 139 2.08 -2.44 -8.44
N TYR A 140 3.25 -2.96 -8.79
CA TYR A 140 3.38 -4.15 -9.64
C TYR A 140 2.86 -5.43 -8.99
N LEU A 141 2.91 -5.53 -7.65
CA LEU A 141 2.34 -6.66 -6.90
C LEU A 141 0.83 -6.50 -6.70
N LEU A 142 0.34 -5.27 -6.60
CA LEU A 142 -1.10 -4.98 -6.53
C LEU A 142 -1.81 -5.20 -7.88
N ARG A 143 -1.11 -5.03 -9.01
CA ARG A 143 -1.63 -5.25 -10.37
C ARG A 143 -0.71 -6.17 -11.18
N PRO A 144 -0.73 -7.49 -10.93
CA PRO A 144 0.19 -8.45 -11.56
C PRO A 144 0.05 -8.55 -13.08
N GLU A 145 -1.10 -8.17 -13.65
CA GLU A 145 -1.34 -8.16 -15.09
C GLU A 145 -0.38 -7.21 -15.82
N ARG A 146 0.08 -6.15 -15.15
CA ARG A 146 0.98 -5.16 -15.73
C ARG A 146 2.35 -5.70 -16.08
N THR A 147 2.85 -6.66 -15.31
CA THR A 147 4.17 -7.23 -15.54
C THR A 147 4.14 -8.34 -16.60
N SER A 148 2.96 -8.77 -17.08
CA SER A 148 2.80 -9.92 -17.98
C SER A 148 3.64 -9.85 -19.28
N SER A 149 3.91 -8.65 -19.79
CA SER A 149 4.77 -8.43 -20.97
C SER A 149 6.27 -8.54 -20.67
N HIS A 150 6.68 -8.43 -19.40
CA HIS A 150 8.06 -8.47 -18.94
C HIS A 150 8.33 -9.77 -18.17
N ALA A 151 8.69 -10.84 -18.88
CA ALA A 151 8.84 -12.19 -18.31
C ALA A 151 9.74 -12.24 -17.06
N ILE A 152 10.81 -11.44 -17.01
CA ILE A 152 11.76 -11.38 -15.89
C ILE A 152 11.11 -10.75 -14.65
N LEU A 153 10.53 -9.56 -14.79
CA LEU A 153 9.87 -8.90 -13.67
C LEU A 153 8.62 -9.67 -13.23
N HIS A 154 7.84 -10.20 -14.18
CA HIS A 154 6.65 -11.00 -13.90
C HIS A 154 6.95 -12.24 -13.07
N SER A 155 7.98 -13.00 -13.45
CA SER A 155 8.38 -14.20 -12.72
C SER A 155 8.85 -13.86 -11.32
N TYR A 156 9.62 -12.77 -11.16
CA TYR A 156 10.09 -12.32 -9.86
C TYR A 156 8.95 -11.85 -8.94
N CYS A 157 8.05 -11.00 -9.43
CA CYS A 157 6.87 -10.57 -8.68
C CYS A 157 6.02 -11.76 -8.19
N LYS A 158 5.84 -12.78 -9.05
CA LYS A 158 5.15 -14.02 -8.67
C LYS A 158 5.87 -14.78 -7.57
N VAL A 159 7.20 -14.88 -7.64
CA VAL A 159 8.00 -15.55 -6.61
C VAL A 159 7.94 -14.80 -5.29
N ILE A 160 8.10 -13.47 -5.27
CA ILE A 160 7.98 -12.67 -4.04
C ILE A 160 6.63 -12.90 -3.36
N ARG A 161 5.53 -12.85 -4.13
CA ARG A 161 4.19 -13.10 -3.60
C ARG A 161 4.04 -14.52 -3.05
N ALA A 162 4.54 -15.52 -3.79
CA ALA A 162 4.51 -16.93 -3.35
C ALA A 162 5.34 -17.14 -2.07
N THR A 163 6.49 -16.49 -1.95
CA THR A 163 7.34 -16.52 -0.74
C THR A 163 6.62 -15.88 0.44
N CYS A 164 6.03 -14.69 0.27
CA CYS A 164 5.24 -14.05 1.33
C CYS A 164 4.10 -14.94 1.81
N LYS A 165 3.36 -15.57 0.88
CA LYS A 165 2.29 -16.53 1.21
C LYS A 165 2.82 -17.75 1.97
N ALA A 166 3.93 -18.31 1.52
CA ALA A 166 4.56 -19.47 2.18
C ALA A 166 5.02 -19.12 3.61
N VAL A 167 5.65 -17.96 3.79
CA VAL A 167 6.06 -17.47 5.12
C VAL A 167 4.85 -17.29 6.02
N ILE A 168 3.79 -16.61 5.57
CA ILE A 168 2.55 -16.47 6.35
C ILE A 168 1.99 -17.82 6.74
N THR A 169 1.90 -18.76 5.79
CA THR A 169 1.36 -20.10 6.06
C THR A 169 2.18 -20.84 7.13
N VAL A 170 3.51 -20.84 7.00
CA VAL A 170 4.41 -21.51 7.95
C VAL A 170 4.36 -20.85 9.34
N VAL A 171 4.30 -19.52 9.39
CA VAL A 171 4.34 -18.78 10.65
C VAL A 171 3.00 -18.86 11.38
N SER A 172 1.88 -18.82 10.65
CA SER A 172 0.55 -19.05 11.22
C SER A 172 0.38 -20.47 11.78
N ASP A 173 1.07 -21.46 11.21
CA ASP A 173 1.11 -22.83 11.77
C ASP A 173 2.11 -22.98 12.93
N ALA A 174 3.09 -22.08 13.02
CA ALA A 174 4.06 -22.07 14.08
C ALA A 174 3.44 -21.45 15.36
N ARG A 175 3.95 -21.84 16.53
CA ARG A 175 3.57 -21.23 17.82
C ARG A 175 4.25 -19.87 18.01
N THR A 176 4.08 -18.98 17.04
CA THR A 176 4.58 -17.61 17.08
C THR A 176 3.54 -16.67 17.68
N HIS A 177 4.02 -15.56 18.23
CA HIS A 177 3.16 -14.49 18.71
C HIS A 177 2.96 -13.47 17.58
N GLU A 178 1.73 -13.36 17.09
CA GLU A 178 1.39 -12.38 16.05
C GLU A 178 1.69 -10.95 16.54
N GLU A 179 2.22 -10.11 15.65
CA GLU A 179 2.65 -8.72 15.91
C GLU A 179 3.89 -8.56 16.82
N GLU A 180 4.33 -9.61 17.52
CA GLU A 180 5.61 -9.62 18.26
C GLU A 180 6.74 -10.24 17.43
N ASP A 181 6.52 -11.46 16.91
CA ASP A 181 7.52 -12.19 16.13
C ASP A 181 7.44 -11.85 14.63
N LEU A 182 6.22 -11.81 14.09
CA LEU A 182 5.95 -11.47 12.70
C LEU A 182 4.53 -10.90 12.54
N PHE A 183 4.40 -9.97 11.61
CA PHE A 183 3.11 -9.45 11.18
C PHE A 183 2.51 -10.33 10.07
N THR A 184 1.62 -11.26 10.43
CA THR A 184 0.97 -12.24 9.52
C THR A 184 -0.27 -11.67 8.80
N MET A 185 -0.84 -10.59 9.32
CA MET A 185 -2.11 -10.03 8.84
C MET A 185 -1.94 -9.39 7.46
N ALA A 186 -2.71 -9.91 6.49
CA ALA A 186 -2.65 -9.48 5.10
C ALA A 186 -3.81 -8.56 4.68
N TYR A 187 -4.82 -8.32 5.54
CA TYR A 187 -5.94 -7.39 5.29
C TYR A 187 -6.57 -7.43 3.87
N GLY A 188 -6.72 -8.62 3.29
CA GLY A 188 -7.30 -8.79 1.95
C GLY A 188 -6.35 -8.52 0.77
N LEU A 189 -5.05 -8.35 1.01
CA LEU A 189 -4.03 -8.22 -0.03
C LEU A 189 -4.00 -9.45 -0.95
N PRO A 190 -3.71 -9.28 -2.25
CA PRO A 190 -3.76 -10.36 -3.23
C PRO A 190 -2.50 -11.25 -3.13
N LEU A 191 -2.40 -12.04 -2.06
CA LEU A 191 -1.31 -12.99 -1.78
C LEU A 191 -1.34 -14.25 -2.66
N SER A 192 -2.43 -14.49 -3.36
CA SER A 192 -2.56 -15.59 -4.31
C SER A 192 -3.08 -15.05 -5.63
N GLY A 193 -2.41 -15.40 -6.73
CA GLY A 193 -2.91 -15.19 -8.08
C GLY A 193 -2.85 -16.45 -8.92
N ASP A 194 -3.47 -16.37 -10.10
CA ASP A 194 -3.50 -17.49 -11.03
C ASP A 194 -2.09 -17.88 -11.50
N GLY A 195 -1.82 -19.18 -11.48
CA GLY A 195 -0.55 -19.77 -11.90
C GLY A 195 0.62 -19.62 -10.92
N ASP A 196 0.40 -19.15 -9.68
CA ASP A 196 1.47 -19.01 -8.67
C ASP A 196 2.13 -20.35 -8.30
N GLU A 197 1.38 -21.46 -8.35
CA GLU A 197 1.91 -22.82 -8.15
C GLU A 197 3.06 -23.18 -9.12
N LYS A 198 3.15 -22.47 -10.25
CA LYS A 198 4.18 -22.66 -11.28
C LYS A 198 5.27 -21.59 -11.24
N CYS A 199 5.28 -20.69 -10.26
CA CYS A 199 6.21 -19.55 -10.19
C CYS A 199 7.69 -19.98 -10.30
N LEU A 200 8.11 -21.05 -9.61
CA LEU A 200 9.47 -21.58 -9.67
C LEU A 200 9.83 -22.10 -11.08
N SER A 201 8.90 -22.79 -11.74
CA SER A 201 9.12 -23.30 -13.10
C SER A 201 9.29 -22.15 -14.10
N LEU A 202 8.52 -21.08 -13.93
CA LEU A 202 8.62 -19.87 -14.75
C LEU A 202 9.95 -19.15 -14.49
N LEU A 203 10.35 -19.00 -13.23
CA LEU A 203 11.63 -18.38 -12.86
C LEU A 203 12.82 -19.15 -13.47
N ASN A 204 12.83 -20.48 -13.33
CA ASN A 204 13.88 -21.33 -13.91
C ASN A 204 13.95 -21.20 -15.44
N ALA A 205 12.81 -21.15 -16.13
CA ALA A 205 12.77 -20.98 -17.58
C ALA A 205 13.35 -19.61 -18.02
N VAL A 206 13.04 -18.56 -17.26
CA VAL A 206 13.58 -17.21 -17.48
C VAL A 206 15.10 -17.18 -17.25
N GLU A 207 15.57 -17.76 -16.14
CA GLU A 207 16.99 -17.85 -15.81
C GLU A 207 17.78 -18.61 -16.89
N GLU A 208 17.25 -19.74 -17.34
CA GLU A 208 17.89 -20.54 -18.40
C GLU A 208 17.98 -19.74 -19.71
N ASN A 209 16.94 -18.96 -20.03
CA ASN A 209 16.92 -18.10 -21.19
C ASN A 209 17.99 -17.00 -21.12
N ILE A 210 18.11 -16.30 -19.99
CA ILE A 210 19.16 -15.30 -19.75
C ILE A 210 20.54 -15.96 -19.85
N SER A 211 20.71 -17.13 -19.25
CA SER A 211 21.96 -17.90 -19.30
C SER A 211 22.35 -18.28 -20.73
N ARG A 212 21.39 -18.70 -21.57
CA ARG A 212 21.63 -18.96 -23.00
C ARG A 212 22.05 -17.70 -23.75
N GLN A 213 21.37 -16.57 -23.52
CA GLN A 213 21.71 -15.29 -24.14
C GLN A 213 23.12 -14.82 -23.74
N LEU A 214 23.49 -14.96 -22.47
CA LEU A 214 24.82 -14.63 -21.97
C LEU A 214 25.91 -15.50 -22.63
N ARG A 215 25.67 -16.80 -22.76
CA ARG A 215 26.58 -17.72 -23.48
C ARG A 215 26.73 -17.33 -24.95
N ALA A 216 25.64 -16.99 -25.62
CA ALA A 216 25.66 -16.55 -27.01
C ALA A 216 26.43 -15.22 -27.21
N CYS A 217 26.37 -14.30 -26.23
CA CYS A 217 27.12 -13.04 -26.27
C CYS A 217 28.63 -13.23 -26.04
N LYS A 218 29.03 -14.26 -25.27
CA LYS A 218 30.43 -14.58 -24.96
C LYS A 218 31.13 -15.40 -26.05
N ALA A 219 30.41 -15.93 -27.03
CA ALA A 219 31.02 -16.63 -28.17
C ALA A 219 31.86 -15.64 -29.00
N PRO A 220 33.05 -16.04 -29.50
CA PRO A 220 33.92 -15.15 -30.26
C PRO A 220 33.26 -14.72 -31.58
N SER A 221 32.61 -13.57 -31.55
CA SER A 221 32.08 -12.87 -32.72
C SER A 221 33.19 -12.04 -33.33
N SER A 222 33.73 -12.52 -34.46
CA SER A 222 34.51 -11.70 -35.38
C SER A 222 33.65 -10.51 -35.83
N LYS A 223 34.06 -9.29 -35.44
CA LYS A 223 33.45 -7.97 -35.70
C LYS A 223 32.32 -7.54 -34.75
N ARG A 224 32.68 -6.91 -33.62
CA ARG A 224 31.85 -5.86 -32.99
C ARG A 224 32.70 -4.61 -32.74
N LYS A 225 32.22 -3.46 -33.24
CA LYS A 225 32.76 -2.13 -32.94
C LYS A 225 32.54 -1.81 -31.44
N PRO A 226 33.40 -1.00 -30.81
CA PRO A 226 33.25 -0.64 -29.41
C PRO A 226 32.00 0.24 -29.24
N LEU A 227 31.10 -0.15 -28.35
CA LEU A 227 30.05 0.74 -27.84
C LEU A 227 30.69 1.61 -26.75
N GLU A 228 30.65 2.92 -26.95
CA GLU A 228 31.24 3.93 -26.08
C GLU A 228 30.58 3.96 -24.69
N GLY A 229 31.43 4.01 -23.66
CA GLY A 229 31.23 4.85 -22.47
C GLY A 229 30.01 4.59 -21.60
N ILE A 230 30.18 3.69 -20.63
CA ILE A 230 29.35 3.63 -19.42
C ILE A 230 29.59 4.93 -18.63
N TYR A 231 28.72 5.92 -18.81
CA TYR A 231 28.56 6.98 -17.82
C TYR A 231 27.46 6.53 -16.86
N LEU A 232 27.88 6.08 -15.67
CA LEU A 232 27.00 5.99 -14.50
C LEU A 232 26.48 7.39 -14.18
N ARG A 233 25.33 7.76 -14.75
CA ARG A 233 24.48 8.78 -14.15
C ARG A 233 23.63 8.04 -13.12
N THR A 234 23.98 8.21 -11.86
CA THR A 234 23.05 8.02 -10.73
C THR A 234 21.84 8.91 -10.97
N PHE A 235 20.82 8.36 -11.63
CA PHE A 235 19.46 8.84 -11.45
C PHE A 235 18.95 8.13 -10.21
N SER A 236 18.94 8.85 -9.10
CA SER A 236 18.10 8.51 -7.97
C SER A 236 16.67 8.54 -8.47
N ILE A 237 16.10 7.38 -8.81
CA ILE A 237 14.66 7.21 -8.71
C ILE A 237 14.38 7.46 -7.23
N SER A 238 13.76 8.60 -6.94
CA SER A 238 13.35 8.92 -5.58
C SER A 238 12.54 7.72 -5.08
N PRO A 239 12.89 7.09 -3.95
CA PRO A 239 12.08 6.04 -3.36
C PRO A 239 10.60 6.46 -3.34
N GLU A 240 10.35 7.74 -3.05
CA GLU A 240 9.03 8.39 -2.97
C GLU A 240 8.18 8.31 -4.25
N ALA A 241 8.77 8.11 -5.42
CA ALA A 241 8.04 8.09 -6.69
C ALA A 241 7.38 6.73 -6.99
N LEU A 242 7.74 5.67 -6.27
CA LEU A 242 7.15 4.34 -6.40
C LEU A 242 6.08 4.04 -5.35
N TYR A 243 5.78 5.01 -4.47
CA TYR A 243 4.93 4.80 -3.31
C TYR A 243 3.61 5.56 -3.40
N ILE A 244 2.54 4.89 -2.98
CA ILE A 244 1.44 5.54 -2.29
C ILE A 244 1.91 5.71 -0.84
N THR A 245 2.69 6.75 -0.54
CA THR A 245 3.18 6.98 0.83
C THR A 245 2.09 7.64 1.67
N ALA A 246 1.55 6.88 2.63
CA ALA A 246 0.80 7.40 3.76
C ALA A 246 1.67 7.37 5.03
N GLU A 247 2.91 7.85 4.98
CA GLU A 247 3.82 7.64 6.13
C GLU A 247 4.99 8.63 6.20
N LYS A 248 4.70 9.92 6.44
CA LYS A 248 5.75 10.88 6.86
C LYS A 248 5.51 11.60 8.18
N ASP A 249 4.33 11.50 8.81
CA ASP A 249 4.00 12.32 9.99
C ASP A 249 3.81 11.56 11.32
N TRP A 250 4.12 10.25 11.37
CA TRP A 250 3.94 9.45 12.59
C TRP A 250 5.09 9.55 13.62
N MET A 251 6.18 10.25 13.32
CA MET A 251 7.34 10.41 14.21
C MET A 251 7.61 11.86 14.64
N LYS A 252 6.54 12.61 14.97
CA LYS A 252 6.64 13.82 15.81
C LYS A 252 5.54 13.88 16.86
#